data_AF-A0A317UII3-F1
#
_entry.id   AF-A0A317UII3-F1
#
_cell.length_a   1.000
_cell.length_b   1.000
_cell.length_c   1.000
_cell.angle_alpha   90.00
_cell.angle_beta   90.00
_cell.angle_gamma   90.00
#
_symmetry.space_group_name_H-M   'P 1'
#
loop_
_entity.id
_entity.type
_entity.pdbx_description
1 polymer ?
#
loop_
_entity_poly.entity_id
_entity_poly.type
_entity_poly.pdbx_seq_one_letter_code
_entity_poly.pdbx_strand_id
1 'polypeptide(L)'
;MPEKILVLDSSTFFVICHAVAEDEKGIRNAQNLYWFLSDGKNAANQEILSDHTCETIVLDADWIAKHAENKYLGLQYRQNGNTHTETVCFLSSDITVLLKRNSFAKLNICDIHGNTKDTYTLKRR
;
A
#
# COMPACT_ATOMS: atom_id res chain seq x y z
N MET A 1 12.65 -1.43 -30.22
CA MET A 1 11.78 -2.34 -29.45
C MET A 1 10.39 -1.76 -29.46
N PRO A 2 9.33 -2.52 -29.81
CA PRO A 2 7.97 -2.01 -29.70
C PRO A 2 7.66 -1.74 -28.22
N GLU A 3 7.07 -0.59 -27.93
CA GLU A 3 6.49 -0.31 -26.61
C GLU A 3 5.45 -1.39 -26.29
N LYS A 4 5.69 -2.17 -25.24
CA LYS A 4 4.65 -3.02 -24.67
C LYS A 4 3.71 -2.11 -23.89
N ILE A 5 2.59 -1.75 -24.50
CA ILE A 5 1.50 -1.06 -23.80
C ILE A 5 0.85 -2.10 -22.88
N LEU A 6 0.94 -1.86 -21.57
CA LEU A 6 0.22 -2.67 -20.59
C LEU A 6 -1.24 -2.22 -20.58
N VAL A 7 -2.14 -3.06 -21.07
CA VAL A 7 -3.59 -2.86 -20.97
C VAL A 7 -4.07 -3.69 -19.79
N LEU A 8 -4.45 -3.01 -18.70
CA LEU A 8 -4.98 -3.65 -17.51
C LEU A 8 -6.51 -3.73 -17.63
N ASP A 9 -7.03 -4.95 -17.76
CA ASP A 9 -8.43 -5.26 -17.47
C ASP A 9 -8.61 -5.18 -15.95
N SER A 10 -9.26 -4.12 -15.48
CA SER A 10 -9.19 -3.62 -14.10
C SER A 10 -10.31 -4.13 -13.21
N SER A 11 -10.78 -5.38 -13.38
CA SER A 11 -11.89 -5.87 -12.56
C SER A 11 -11.48 -6.26 -11.14
N THR A 12 -10.21 -6.66 -10.91
CA THR A 12 -9.79 -7.17 -9.60
C THR A 12 -8.28 -7.02 -9.39
N PHE A 13 -7.87 -6.38 -8.31
CA PHE A 13 -6.48 -6.34 -7.85
C PHE A 13 -6.39 -6.25 -6.33
N PHE A 14 -5.19 -6.45 -5.81
CA PHE A 14 -4.85 -6.28 -4.40
C PHE A 14 -3.76 -5.24 -4.24
N VAL A 15 -3.90 -4.41 -3.21
CA VAL A 15 -2.84 -3.55 -2.69
C VAL A 15 -2.22 -4.25 -1.49
N ILE A 16 -0.93 -4.54 -1.58
CA ILE A 16 -0.18 -5.16 -0.49
C ILE A 16 0.85 -4.15 -0.02
N CYS A 17 0.73 -3.73 1.24
CA CYS A 17 1.70 -2.85 1.87
C CYS A 17 2.37 -3.60 3.02
N HIS A 18 3.70 -3.57 3.00
CA HIS A 18 4.53 -4.09 4.08
C HIS A 18 5.14 -2.89 4.82
N ALA A 19 4.99 -2.85 6.12
CA ALA A 19 5.79 -2.00 6.98
C ALA A 19 7.24 -2.49 6.87
N VAL A 20 8.08 -1.70 6.22
CA VAL A 20 9.52 -1.94 6.11
C VAL A 20 10.19 -0.64 6.51
N ALA A 21 11.13 -0.70 7.43
CA ALA A 21 12.00 0.44 7.66
C ALA A 21 13.26 0.33 6.81
N GLU A 22 13.81 1.47 6.43
CA GLU A 22 14.85 1.59 5.42
C GLU A 22 16.20 0.94 5.80
N ASP A 23 16.37 0.52 7.06
CA ASP A 23 17.61 -0.09 7.56
C ASP A 23 17.36 -1.55 7.98
N GLU A 24 18.37 -2.44 7.89
CA GLU A 24 18.30 -3.85 8.35
C GLU A 24 17.93 -4.01 9.85
N LYS A 25 17.86 -2.90 10.59
CA LYS A 25 17.41 -2.77 11.99
C LYS A 25 16.02 -2.15 12.15
N GLY A 26 15.41 -1.61 11.11
CA GLY A 26 14.56 -0.43 11.26
C GLY A 26 13.13 -0.63 11.75
N ILE A 27 12.59 -1.85 11.84
CA ILE A 27 11.35 -2.15 12.58
C ILE A 27 11.63 -3.11 13.74
N ARG A 28 12.87 -3.57 13.92
CA ARG A 28 13.23 -4.36 15.10
C ARG A 28 13.02 -3.48 16.32
N ASN A 29 12.01 -3.83 17.14
CA ASN A 29 11.50 -3.08 18.29
C ASN A 29 10.42 -2.01 18.02
N ALA A 30 9.83 -1.95 16.82
CA ALA A 30 8.60 -1.19 16.64
C ALA A 30 7.48 -1.86 17.45
N GLN A 31 6.75 -1.06 18.22
CA GLN A 31 5.61 -1.50 19.02
C GLN A 31 4.37 -0.74 18.57
N ASN A 32 3.19 -1.30 18.84
CA ASN A 32 1.92 -0.61 18.63
C ASN A 32 1.78 -0.12 17.17
N LEU A 33 1.97 -1.06 16.23
CA LEU A 33 1.83 -0.81 14.82
C LEU A 33 0.35 -0.85 14.43
N TYR A 34 -0.14 0.23 13.81
CA TYR A 34 -1.51 0.35 13.36
C TYR A 34 -1.57 0.99 11.98
N TRP A 35 -2.34 0.37 11.09
CA TRP A 35 -2.73 0.99 9.83
C TRP A 35 -3.92 1.93 10.06
N PHE A 36 -3.97 3.03 9.32
CA PHE A 36 -5.08 3.98 9.39
C PHE A 36 -5.42 4.54 8.01
N LEU A 37 -6.65 5.04 7.88
CA LEU A 37 -7.09 5.82 6.73
C LEU A 37 -7.15 7.30 7.06
N SER A 38 -6.83 8.15 6.09
CA SER A 38 -6.94 9.60 6.21
C SER A 38 -7.40 10.25 4.89
N ASP A 39 -8.16 11.36 4.98
CA ASP A 39 -8.69 12.07 3.80
C ASP A 39 -7.61 12.89 3.06
N GLY A 40 -6.46 13.10 3.69
CA GLY A 40 -5.37 13.87 3.13
C GLY A 40 -4.01 13.41 3.67
N LYS A 41 -2.95 13.82 2.97
CA LYS A 41 -1.58 13.69 3.47
C LYS A 41 -1.49 14.49 4.78
N ASN A 42 -1.21 13.83 5.89
CA ASN A 42 -1.10 14.44 7.23
C ASN A 42 -2.43 14.95 7.82
N ALA A 43 -3.59 14.40 7.44
CA ALA A 43 -4.85 14.80 8.07
C ALA A 43 -4.92 14.38 9.55
N ALA A 44 -5.54 15.23 10.38
CA ALA A 44 -5.71 14.98 11.83
C ALA A 44 -6.75 13.90 12.12
N ASN A 45 -7.72 13.70 11.22
CA ASN A 45 -8.73 12.66 11.33
C ASN A 45 -8.14 11.36 10.78
N GLN A 46 -7.86 10.42 11.68
CA GLN A 46 -7.31 9.11 11.38
C GLN A 46 -8.34 8.05 11.80
N GLU A 47 -8.76 7.24 10.84
CA GLU A 47 -9.62 6.08 11.07
C GLU A 47 -8.71 4.85 11.22
N ILE A 48 -8.55 4.35 12.45
CA ILE A 48 -7.69 3.20 12.72
C ILE A 48 -8.35 1.94 12.17
N LEU A 49 -7.60 1.17 11.39
CA LEU A 49 -7.99 -0.15 10.91
C LEU A 49 -7.65 -1.18 11.99
N SER A 50 -8.56 -1.35 12.95
CA SER A 50 -8.37 -2.09 14.21
C SER A 50 -7.95 -3.54 14.03
N ASP A 51 -8.23 -4.13 12.87
CA ASP A 51 -8.05 -5.57 12.61
C ASP A 51 -6.68 -5.88 11.97
N HIS A 52 -5.85 -4.86 11.75
CA HIS A 52 -4.54 -4.98 11.11
C HIS A 52 -3.42 -4.45 12.02
N THR A 53 -3.14 -5.14 13.13
CA THR A 53 -1.95 -4.89 13.98
C THR A 53 -0.70 -5.63 13.49
N CYS A 54 -0.67 -5.98 12.21
CA CYS A 54 0.35 -6.79 11.58
C CYS A 54 1.20 -5.94 10.62
N GLU A 55 2.44 -6.40 10.40
CA GLU A 55 3.40 -5.72 9.53
C GLU A 55 2.94 -5.61 8.07
N THR A 56 1.92 -6.37 7.67
CA THR A 56 1.42 -6.42 6.29
C THR A 56 -0.07 -6.20 6.26
N ILE A 57 -0.53 -5.29 5.41
CA ILE A 57 -1.94 -5.12 5.08
C ILE A 57 -2.18 -5.49 3.62
N VAL A 58 -3.29 -6.21 3.38
CA VAL A 58 -3.75 -6.61 2.06
C VAL A 58 -5.16 -6.08 1.88
N LEU A 59 -5.36 -5.27 0.86
CA LEU A 59 -6.65 -4.64 0.56
C LEU A 59 -7.05 -5.02 -0.86
N ASP A 60 -8.22 -5.62 -1.03
CA ASP A 60 -8.80 -5.85 -2.36
C ASP A 60 -9.53 -4.60 -2.88
N ALA A 61 -9.70 -4.54 -4.20
CA ALA A 61 -10.32 -3.41 -4.88
C ALA A 61 -11.77 -3.14 -4.44
N ASP A 62 -12.56 -4.17 -4.11
CA ASP A 62 -13.96 -4.03 -3.70
C ASP A 62 -14.07 -3.42 -2.29
N TRP A 63 -13.18 -3.83 -1.39
CA TRP A 63 -13.07 -3.23 -0.06
C TRP A 63 -12.66 -1.77 -0.16
N ILE A 64 -11.66 -1.46 -1.00
CA ILE A 64 -11.24 -0.07 -1.23
C ILE A 64 -12.41 0.77 -1.73
N ALA A 65 -13.15 0.30 -2.73
CA ALA A 65 -14.30 1.01 -3.30
C ALA A 65 -15.35 1.36 -2.22
N LYS A 66 -15.56 0.48 -1.25
CA LYS A 66 -16.58 0.64 -0.19
C LYS A 66 -16.12 1.50 0.98
N HIS A 67 -14.83 1.44 1.34
CA HIS A 67 -14.36 1.93 2.64
C HIS A 67 -13.25 2.99 2.55
N ALA A 68 -12.47 2.98 1.46
CA ALA A 68 -11.22 3.73 1.36
C ALA A 68 -11.02 4.45 0.03
N GLU A 69 -12.07 4.59 -0.79
CA GLU A 69 -11.98 5.26 -2.09
C GLU A 69 -11.52 6.71 -1.91
N ASN A 70 -10.46 7.08 -2.64
CA ASN A 70 -9.80 8.38 -2.57
C ASN A 70 -9.18 8.76 -1.20
N LYS A 71 -9.00 7.79 -0.29
CA LYS A 71 -8.29 8.00 0.97
C LYS A 71 -6.80 7.67 0.85
N TYR A 72 -6.02 8.08 1.84
CA TYR A 72 -4.64 7.67 2.03
C TYR A 72 -4.56 6.59 3.10
N LEU A 73 -3.80 5.54 2.80
CA LEU A 73 -3.34 4.56 3.77
C LEU A 73 -2.10 5.09 4.47
N GLY A 74 -2.12 5.09 5.79
CA GLY A 74 -0.99 5.44 6.63
C GLY A 74 -0.65 4.35 7.62
N LEU A 75 0.55 4.45 8.17
CA LEU A 75 1.10 3.57 9.19
C LEU A 75 1.53 4.42 10.38
N GLN A 76 1.11 4.00 11.57
CA GLN A 76 1.61 4.54 12.83
C GLN A 76 2.31 3.43 13.61
N TYR A 77 3.46 3.74 14.21
CA TYR A 77 4.19 2.83 15.09
C TYR A 77 4.95 3.59 16.16
N ARG A 78 5.34 2.90 17.23
CA ARG A 78 6.26 3.44 18.25
C ARG A 78 7.64 2.83 18.13
N GLN A 79 8.66 3.66 18.18
CA GLN A 79 10.06 3.23 18.21
C GLN A 79 10.84 4.10 19.19
N ASN A 80 11.62 3.49 20.08
CA ASN A 80 12.43 4.19 21.09
C ASN A 80 11.63 5.22 21.93
N GLY A 81 10.35 4.93 22.20
CA GLY A 81 9.46 5.82 22.97
C GLY A 81 8.78 6.93 22.14
N ASN A 82 9.14 7.11 20.88
CA ASN A 82 8.54 8.10 19.98
C ASN A 82 7.45 7.48 19.10
N THR A 83 6.41 8.25 18.80
CA THR A 83 5.37 7.87 17.82
C THR A 83 5.76 8.38 16.43
N HIS A 84 5.82 7.48 15.47
CA HIS A 84 6.06 7.77 14.06
C HIS A 84 4.77 7.56 13.28
N THR A 85 4.47 8.49 12.37
CA THR A 85 3.30 8.43 11.48
C THR A 85 3.77 8.68 10.06
N GLU A 86 3.43 7.76 9.15
CA GLU A 86 3.84 7.82 7.76
C GLU A 86 2.63 7.64 6.83
N THR A 87 2.58 8.41 5.75
CA THR A 87 1.63 8.17 4.66
C THR A 87 2.26 7.18 3.69
N VAL A 88 1.61 6.04 3.49
CA VAL A 88 2.16 4.93 2.70
C VAL A 88 1.72 5.01 1.24
N CYS A 89 0.41 5.07 0.98
CA CYS A 89 -0.09 5.17 -0.39
C CYS A 89 -1.49 5.79 -0.46
N PHE A 90 -1.83 6.32 -1.63
CA PHE A 90 -3.19 6.69 -2.01
C PHE A 90 -3.97 5.45 -2.48
N LEU A 91 -5.21 5.30 -2.02
CA LEU A 91 -6.08 4.18 -2.36
C LEU A 91 -7.17 4.61 -3.34
N SER A 92 -7.39 3.79 -4.36
CA SER A 92 -8.51 3.88 -5.29
C SER A 92 -8.77 2.49 -5.84
N SER A 93 -10.04 2.18 -6.08
CA SER A 93 -10.49 0.98 -6.79
C SER A 93 -10.24 1.05 -8.30
N ASP A 94 -9.82 2.22 -8.83
CA ASP A 94 -9.30 2.36 -10.18
C ASP A 94 -7.78 2.16 -10.19
N ILE A 95 -7.32 1.04 -10.79
CA ILE A 95 -5.90 0.71 -10.90
C ILE A 95 -5.10 1.79 -11.61
N THR A 96 -5.67 2.51 -12.57
CA THR A 96 -5.00 3.58 -13.31
C THR A 96 -4.74 4.78 -12.41
N VAL A 97 -5.73 5.16 -11.59
CA VAL A 97 -5.57 6.22 -10.59
C VAL A 97 -4.55 5.81 -9.54
N LEU A 98 -4.64 4.58 -9.05
CA LEU A 98 -3.72 4.03 -8.07
C LEU A 98 -2.28 4.03 -8.60
N LEU A 99 -2.04 3.59 -9.83
CA LEU A 99 -0.73 3.59 -10.47
C LEU A 99 -0.17 5.01 -10.68
N LYS A 100 -1.02 5.99 -11.03
CA LYS A 100 -0.60 7.38 -11.29
C LYS A 100 -0.27 8.16 -10.01
N ARG A 101 -0.95 7.87 -8.90
CA ARG A 101 -0.85 8.66 -7.67
C ARG A 101 0.19 8.13 -6.66
N ASN A 102 0.83 7.02 -6.98
CA ASN A 102 1.74 6.32 -6.08
C ASN A 102 3.05 5.96 -6.76
N SER A 103 4.06 5.67 -5.95
CA SER A 103 5.30 5.02 -6.37
C SER A 103 5.38 3.64 -5.73
N PHE A 104 5.52 2.60 -6.54
CA PHE A 104 5.56 1.22 -6.07
C PHE A 104 6.96 0.66 -6.20
N ALA A 105 7.42 -0.09 -5.20
CA ALA A 105 8.66 -0.84 -5.31
C ALA A 105 8.54 -2.01 -6.29
N LYS A 106 7.36 -2.63 -6.37
CA LYS A 106 7.10 -3.84 -7.14
C LYS A 106 5.63 -3.89 -7.61
N LEU A 107 5.42 -4.35 -8.84
CA LEU A 107 4.12 -4.67 -9.44
C LEU A 107 4.19 -6.10 -10.00
N ASN A 108 3.29 -6.97 -9.56
CA ASN A 108 3.16 -8.33 -10.06
C ASN A 108 1.89 -8.45 -10.90
N ILE A 109 2.01 -9.08 -12.07
CA ILE A 109 0.86 -9.50 -12.88
C ILE A 109 0.72 -11.00 -12.71
N CYS A 110 -0.44 -11.44 -12.24
CA CYS A 110 -0.72 -12.86 -12.01
C CYS A 110 -1.67 -13.43 -13.06
N ASP A 111 -1.63 -14.74 -13.25
CA ASP A 111 -2.63 -15.49 -14.00
C ASP A 111 -3.91 -15.70 -13.18
N ILE A 112 -4.92 -16.33 -13.79
CA ILE A 112 -6.21 -16.64 -13.15
C ILE A 112 -6.09 -17.63 -11.96
N HIS A 113 -4.94 -18.28 -11.79
CA HIS A 113 -4.64 -19.19 -10.69
C HIS A 113 -3.79 -18.51 -9.60
N GLY A 114 -3.47 -17.23 -9.75
CA GLY A 114 -2.65 -16.46 -8.82
C GLY A 114 -1.13 -16.61 -9.03
N ASN A 115 -0.68 -17.33 -10.06
CA ASN A 115 0.74 -17.48 -10.35
C ASN A 115 1.28 -16.20 -11.00
N THR A 116 2.43 -15.71 -10.52
CA THR A 116 3.08 -14.53 -11.11
C THR A 116 3.56 -14.81 -12.53
N LYS A 117 3.01 -14.09 -13.51
CA LYS A 117 3.45 -14.10 -14.92
C LYS A 117 4.58 -13.11 -15.15
N ASP A 118 4.37 -11.86 -14.71
CA ASP A 118 5.32 -10.77 -14.91
C ASP A 118 5.57 -10.03 -13.60
N THR A 119 6.78 -9.51 -13.45
CA THR A 119 7.19 -8.70 -12.29
C THR A 119 7.93 -7.47 -12.77
N TYR A 120 7.46 -6.31 -12.34
CA TYR A 120 8.07 -5.02 -12.58
C TYR A 120 8.56 -4.46 -11.26
N THR A 121 9.85 -4.21 -11.14
CA THR A 121 10.44 -3.59 -9.94
C THR A 121 10.92 -2.20 -10.28
N LEU A 122 10.61 -1.24 -9.43
CA LEU A 122 11.17 0.10 -9.54
C LEU A 122 12.67 0.03 -9.24
N LYS A 123 13.50 0.30 -10.27
CA LYS A 123 14.92 0.56 -10.06
C LYS A 123 15.05 1.99 -9.51
N ARG A 124 15.40 2.12 -8.22
CA ARG A 124 15.89 3.38 -7.67
C ARG A 124 17.16 3.74 -8.45
N ARG A 125 17.16 4.90 -9.13
CA ARG A 125 18.36 5.44 -9.77
C ARG A 125 19.23 6.13 -8.73
#